data_AF-A0A537FXC0-F1
#
_entry.id   AF-A0A537FXC0-F1
#
_cell.length_a   1.000
_cell.length_b   1.000
_cell.length_c   1.000
_cell.angle_alpha   90.00
_cell.angle_beta   90.00
_cell.angle_gamma   90.00
#
_symmetry.space_group_name_H-M   'P 1'
#
loop_
_entity.id
_entity.type
_entity.pdbx_description
1 polymer ?
#
loop_
_entity_poly.entity_id
_entity_poly.type
_entity_poly.pdbx_seq_one_letter_code
_entity_poly.pdbx_strand_id
1 'polypeptide(L)'
;RDLVKDSGLLRVSLVSLLLAVAFLVAHQALDVSPALATLLPASVILVYESSRSSEVKHVLSRINWEVFFFFGGLFLLVAGLEKTGLLASAGGEMVQASGGSAALAVTLVLWSTALLSQIVDNVPLVTVFVPVVSVMHTTGLPLLPLAWALALGAGIGGMATPIGTASNVVALSILNKDRKRLGFGKFAKRSIPLTILDLAIANVILLLRL
;
A
#
# COMPACT_ATOMS: atom_id res chain seq x y z
N ARG A 1 -21.71 13.26 20.24
CA ARG A 1 -20.64 14.02 20.96
C ARG A 1 -19.83 13.08 21.87
N ASP A 2 -20.22 11.80 21.94
CA ASP A 2 -19.70 10.76 22.86
C ASP A 2 -18.63 9.83 22.25
N LEU A 3 -18.09 10.16 21.07
CA LEU A 3 -17.06 9.34 20.40
C LEU A 3 -15.62 9.83 20.65
N VAL A 4 -15.43 11.10 21.03
CA VAL A 4 -14.11 11.67 21.31
C VAL A 4 -13.85 11.61 22.81
N LYS A 5 -13.07 10.62 23.24
CA LYS A 5 -12.69 10.43 24.66
C LYS A 5 -11.66 11.44 25.17
N ASP A 6 -10.80 11.98 24.30
CA ASP A 6 -9.79 12.99 24.65
C ASP A 6 -9.64 14.06 23.54
N SER A 7 -10.15 15.25 23.83
CA SER A 7 -10.10 16.40 22.92
C SER A 7 -8.70 17.00 22.76
N GLY A 8 -7.81 16.81 23.74
CA GLY A 8 -6.42 17.25 23.69
C GLY A 8 -5.59 16.35 22.78
N LEU A 9 -5.70 15.04 22.97
CA LEU A 9 -5.04 14.05 22.09
C LEU A 9 -5.52 14.20 20.65
N LEU A 10 -6.81 14.45 20.41
CA LEU A 10 -7.34 14.68 19.08
C LEU A 10 -6.66 15.87 18.38
N ARG A 11 -6.50 17.01 19.07
CA ARG A 11 -5.83 18.19 18.49
C ARG A 11 -4.38 17.91 18.17
N VAL A 12 -3.65 17.25 19.06
CA VAL A 12 -2.24 16.89 18.84
C VAL A 12 -2.10 15.91 17.69
N SER A 13 -2.96 14.89 17.60
CA SER A 13 -2.99 13.96 16.47
C SER A 13 -3.30 14.67 15.15
N LEU A 14 -4.21 15.65 15.13
CA LEU A 14 -4.49 16.45 13.94
C LEU A 14 -3.31 17.33 13.53
N VAL A 15 -2.67 18.01 14.49
CA VAL A 15 -1.46 18.81 14.21
C VAL A 15 -0.33 17.92 13.71
N SER A 16 -0.11 16.78 14.35
CA SER A 16 0.89 15.80 13.91
C SER A 16 0.58 15.25 12.52
N LEU A 17 -0.69 15.00 12.20
CA LEU A 17 -1.10 14.54 10.87
C LEU A 17 -0.81 15.62 9.82
N LEU A 18 -1.14 16.88 10.10
CA LEU A 18 -0.85 18.00 9.20
C LEU A 18 0.66 18.19 9.01
N LEU A 19 1.45 18.06 10.07
CA LEU A 19 2.91 18.07 10.00
C LEU A 19 3.41 16.91 9.15
N ALA A 20 2.89 15.69 9.34
CA ALA A 20 3.27 14.53 8.54
C ALA A 20 3.00 14.75 7.06
N VAL A 21 1.83 15.27 6.69
CA VAL A 21 1.50 15.61 5.30
C VAL A 21 2.42 16.71 4.76
N ALA A 22 2.63 17.79 5.52
CA ALA A 22 3.48 18.90 5.10
C ALA A 22 4.93 18.46 4.87
N PHE A 23 5.51 17.71 5.81
CA PHE A 23 6.86 17.18 5.68
C PHE A 23 6.98 16.14 4.57
N LEU A 24 5.98 15.29 4.35
CA LEU A 24 5.99 14.32 3.26
C LEU A 24 5.86 14.99 1.88
N VAL A 25 5.20 16.15 1.78
CA VAL A 25 5.22 16.95 0.54
C VAL A 25 6.57 17.66 0.39
N ALA A 26 7.09 18.25 1.46
CA ALA A 26 8.33 19.03 1.45
C ALA A 26 9.61 18.17 1.40
N HIS A 27 9.54 16.85 1.63
CA HIS A 27 10.72 16.01 1.78
C HIS A 27 11.68 16.06 0.57
N GLN A 28 11.15 16.17 -0.65
CA GLN A 28 11.96 16.30 -1.87
C GLN A 28 12.70 17.64 -1.93
N ALA A 29 12.08 18.71 -1.44
CA ALA A 29 12.70 20.04 -1.37
C ALA A 29 13.71 20.16 -0.23
N LEU A 30 13.54 19.37 0.82
CA LEU A 30 14.39 19.34 2.01
C LEU A 30 15.53 18.30 1.92
N ASP A 31 15.59 17.52 0.83
CA ASP A 31 16.53 16.41 0.61
C ASP A 31 16.60 15.41 1.79
N VAL A 32 15.44 15.17 2.40
CA VAL A 32 15.29 14.21 3.51
C VAL A 32 14.50 12.99 3.04
N SER A 33 14.86 11.82 3.57
CA SER A 33 14.11 10.61 3.26
C SER A 33 12.66 10.70 3.78
N PRO A 34 11.67 10.07 3.12
CA PRO A 34 10.30 10.01 3.59
C PRO A 34 10.18 9.44 5.03
N ALA A 35 11.08 8.53 5.40
CA ALA A 35 11.14 7.97 6.74
C ALA A 35 11.52 9.02 7.79
N LEU A 36 12.52 9.86 7.52
CA LEU A 36 12.90 10.98 8.40
C LEU A 36 11.80 12.04 8.47
N ALA A 37 11.16 12.33 7.33
CA ALA A 37 10.06 13.29 7.25
C ALA A 37 8.86 12.90 8.15
N THR A 38 8.63 11.60 8.35
CA THR A 38 7.51 11.08 9.17
C THR A 38 7.88 10.89 10.65
N LEU A 39 9.17 10.76 10.97
CA LEU A 39 9.65 10.61 12.35
C LEU A 39 9.40 11.85 13.22
N LEU A 40 9.52 13.06 12.65
CA LEU A 40 9.25 14.31 13.37
C LEU A 40 7.81 14.38 13.93
N PRO A 41 6.75 14.24 13.11
CA PRO A 41 5.39 14.22 13.62
C PRO A 41 5.14 13.06 14.59
N ALA A 42 5.67 11.87 14.32
CA ALA A 42 5.58 10.74 15.26
C ALA A 42 6.20 11.09 16.63
N SER A 43 7.36 11.76 16.64
CA SER A 43 8.01 12.21 17.87
C SER A 43 7.18 13.23 18.65
N VAL A 44 6.43 14.12 17.97
CA VAL A 44 5.51 15.07 18.62
C VAL A 44 4.40 14.34 19.39
N ILE A 45 3.81 13.29 18.79
CA ILE A 45 2.81 12.45 19.46
C ILE A 45 3.44 11.72 20.65
N LEU A 46 4.63 11.15 20.47
CA LEU A 46 5.34 10.42 21.52
C LEU A 46 5.69 11.31 22.72
N VAL A 47 6.19 12.52 22.47
CA VAL A 47 6.50 13.51 23.52
C VAL A 47 5.24 13.95 24.24
N TYR A 48 4.15 14.20 23.50
CA TYR A 48 2.88 14.58 24.10
C TYR A 48 2.30 13.46 25.00
N GLU A 49 2.27 12.21 24.54
CA GLU A 49 1.81 11.10 25.39
C GLU A 49 2.75 10.84 26.58
N SER A 50 4.07 10.92 26.39
CA SER A 50 5.08 10.77 27.46
C SER A 50 4.94 11.87 28.53
N SER A 51 4.47 13.06 28.17
CA SER A 51 4.20 14.13 29.15
C SER A 51 2.97 13.86 30.03
N ARG A 52 2.05 12.98 29.61
CA ARG A 52 0.81 12.63 30.33
C ARG A 52 0.85 11.25 30.99
N SER A 53 1.75 10.36 30.58
CA SER A 53 2.03 9.08 31.25
C SER A 53 3.48 9.08 31.70
N SER A 54 3.71 8.94 33.01
CA SER A 54 5.05 8.95 33.63
C SER A 54 5.99 7.84 33.17
N GLU A 55 5.52 6.90 32.34
CA GLU A 55 6.30 5.78 31.83
C GLU A 55 6.29 5.73 30.30
N VAL A 56 7.47 5.95 29.70
CA VAL A 56 7.76 5.73 28.27
C VAL A 56 7.35 4.32 27.83
N LYS A 57 7.41 3.33 28.73
CA LYS A 57 6.95 1.95 28.48
C LYS A 57 5.49 1.87 28.04
N HIS A 58 4.62 2.69 28.61
CA HIS A 58 3.20 2.68 28.27
C HIS A 58 2.98 3.17 26.83
N VAL A 59 3.76 4.16 26.37
CA VAL A 59 3.69 4.67 25.00
C VAL A 59 4.27 3.65 24.01
N LEU A 60 5.43 3.05 24.32
CA LEU A 60 6.04 2.00 23.49
C LEU A 60 5.19 0.74 23.39
N SER A 61 4.39 0.41 24.42
CA SER A 61 3.44 -0.71 24.37
C SER A 61 2.26 -0.48 23.42
N ARG A 62 1.99 0.77 23.00
CA ARG A 62 0.95 1.10 22.02
C ARG A 62 1.43 0.98 20.58
N ILE A 63 2.74 0.84 20.36
CA ILE A 63 3.31 0.58 19.04
C ILE A 63 2.98 -0.86 18.66
N ASN A 64 2.47 -1.05 17.45
CA ASN A 64 2.23 -2.39 16.92
C ASN A 64 3.54 -3.00 16.40
N TRP A 65 4.30 -3.62 17.30
CA TRP A 65 5.58 -4.27 16.98
C TRP A 65 5.44 -5.37 15.94
N GLU A 66 4.29 -6.04 15.86
CA GLU A 66 4.02 -7.09 14.86
C GLU A 66 4.16 -6.54 13.43
N VAL A 67 3.76 -5.29 13.20
CA VAL A 67 3.88 -4.63 11.89
C VAL A 67 5.34 -4.44 11.49
N PHE A 68 6.20 -4.04 12.42
CA PHE A 68 7.64 -3.88 12.16
C PHE A 68 8.31 -5.21 11.84
N PHE A 69 8.03 -6.25 12.63
CA PHE A 69 8.58 -7.59 12.38
C PHE A 69 8.05 -8.20 11.08
N PHE A 70 6.78 -7.97 10.75
CA PHE A 70 6.18 -8.42 9.50
C PHE A 70 6.88 -7.79 8.29
N PHE A 71 7.01 -6.46 8.25
CA PHE A 71 7.69 -5.78 7.13
C PHE A 71 9.19 -6.09 7.08
N GLY A 72 9.87 -6.17 8.23
CA GLY A 72 11.27 -6.57 8.29
C GLY A 72 11.51 -7.98 7.75
N GLY A 73 10.68 -8.95 8.18
CA GLY A 73 10.72 -10.32 7.68
C GLY A 73 10.37 -10.41 6.19
N LEU A 74 9.39 -9.64 5.74
CA LEU A 74 9.03 -9.57 4.33
C LEU A 74 10.18 -9.02 3.48
N PHE A 75 10.80 -7.91 3.86
CA PHE A 75 11.92 -7.34 3.11
C PHE A 75 13.11 -8.29 3.06
N LEU A 76 13.37 -9.01 4.15
CA LEU A 76 14.39 -10.06 4.17
C LEU A 76 14.04 -11.21 3.22
N LEU A 77 12.78 -11.62 3.17
CA LEU A 77 12.29 -12.64 2.25
C LEU A 77 12.42 -12.19 0.79
N VAL A 78 11.99 -10.95 0.46
CA VAL A 78 12.10 -10.38 -0.89
C VAL A 78 13.57 -10.32 -1.32
N ALA A 79 14.46 -9.82 -0.46
CA ALA A 79 15.90 -9.81 -0.72
C ALA A 79 16.47 -11.24 -0.90
N GLY A 80 15.95 -12.22 -0.16
CA GLY A 80 16.26 -13.63 -0.35
C GLY A 80 15.84 -14.15 -1.72
N LEU A 81 14.59 -13.91 -2.12
CA LEU A 81 14.05 -14.30 -3.43
C LEU A 81 14.81 -13.63 -4.58
N GLU A 82 15.18 -12.37 -4.43
CA GLU A 82 16.01 -11.65 -5.39
C GLU A 82 17.33 -12.37 -5.64
N LYS A 83 18.01 -12.81 -4.57
CA LYS A 83 19.25 -13.60 -4.68
C LYS A 83 19.07 -14.98 -5.32
N THR A 84 17.87 -15.58 -5.25
CA THR A 84 17.58 -16.83 -5.95
C THR A 84 17.38 -16.67 -7.46
N GLY A 85 17.23 -15.44 -7.95
CA GLY A 85 16.90 -15.15 -9.35
C GLY A 85 15.41 -15.35 -9.68
N LEU A 86 14.57 -15.74 -8.72
CA LEU A 86 13.14 -15.97 -8.96
C LEU A 86 12.44 -14.70 -9.46
N LEU A 87 12.74 -13.54 -8.87
CA LEU A 87 12.14 -12.26 -9.29
C LEU A 87 12.59 -11.87 -10.70
N ALA A 88 13.82 -12.20 -11.09
CA ALA A 88 14.32 -12.00 -12.43
C ALA A 88 13.63 -12.93 -13.44
N SER A 89 13.40 -14.20 -13.07
CA SER A 89 12.63 -15.14 -13.89
C SER A 89 11.19 -14.64 -14.09
N ALA A 90 10.53 -14.19 -13.03
CA ALA A 90 9.19 -13.63 -13.12
C ALA A 90 9.14 -12.39 -14.04
N GLY A 91 10.12 -11.49 -13.94
CA GLY A 91 10.24 -10.36 -14.85
C GLY A 91 10.42 -10.80 -16.31
N GLY A 92 11.28 -11.78 -16.55
CA GLY A 92 11.50 -12.37 -17.87
C GLY A 92 10.26 -13.03 -18.47
N GLU A 93 9.49 -13.75 -17.66
CA GLU A 93 8.21 -14.34 -18.07
C GLU A 93 7.18 -13.27 -18.42
N MET A 94 7.11 -12.17 -17.65
CA MET A 94 6.24 -11.04 -17.98
C MET A 94 6.66 -10.35 -19.29
N VAL A 95 7.96 -10.21 -19.54
CA VAL A 95 8.47 -9.69 -20.83
C VAL A 95 8.09 -10.62 -21.97
N GLN A 96 8.30 -11.93 -21.83
CA GLN A 96 7.92 -12.91 -22.86
C GLN A 96 6.41 -12.91 -23.12
N ALA A 97 5.59 -12.90 -22.06
CA ALA A 97 4.14 -12.84 -22.18
C ALA A 97 3.64 -11.55 -22.83
N SER A 98 4.34 -10.43 -22.65
CA SER A 98 4.04 -9.17 -23.34
C SER A 98 4.54 -9.11 -24.79
N GLY A 99 5.36 -10.07 -25.22
CA GLY A 99 5.97 -10.07 -26.55
C GLY A 99 6.83 -8.83 -26.83
N GLY A 100 7.36 -8.18 -25.78
CA GLY A 100 8.08 -6.91 -25.87
C GLY A 100 7.20 -5.67 -26.13
N SER A 101 5.88 -5.81 -26.18
CA SER A 101 4.96 -4.67 -26.33
C SER A 101 4.78 -3.95 -25.00
N ALA A 102 5.09 -2.65 -24.98
CA ALA A 102 4.88 -1.80 -23.80
C ALA A 102 3.40 -1.77 -23.35
N ALA A 103 2.46 -1.77 -24.30
CA ALA A 103 1.04 -1.81 -24.02
C ALA A 103 0.61 -3.10 -23.30
N LEU A 104 1.11 -4.25 -23.79
CA LEU A 104 0.81 -5.53 -23.17
C LEU A 104 1.52 -5.67 -21.82
N ALA A 105 2.77 -5.20 -21.70
CA ALA A 105 3.52 -5.24 -20.44
C ALA A 105 2.81 -4.44 -19.33
N VAL A 106 2.39 -3.20 -19.64
CA VAL A 106 1.62 -2.34 -18.72
C VAL A 106 0.30 -3.01 -18.33
N THR A 107 -0.43 -3.56 -19.29
CA THR A 107 -1.69 -4.27 -19.04
C THR A 107 -1.45 -5.48 -18.13
N LEU A 108 -0.43 -6.30 -18.41
CA LEU A 108 -0.12 -7.49 -17.63
C LEU A 108 0.26 -7.13 -16.19
N VAL A 109 1.12 -6.12 -15.99
CA VAL A 109 1.49 -5.65 -14.64
C VAL A 109 0.26 -5.16 -13.89
N LEU A 110 -0.57 -4.31 -14.50
CA LEU A 110 -1.78 -3.77 -13.87
C LEU A 110 -2.73 -4.86 -13.40
N TRP A 111 -3.09 -5.79 -14.29
CA TRP A 111 -4.09 -6.82 -13.97
C TRP A 111 -3.54 -7.92 -13.07
N SER A 112 -2.29 -8.35 -13.24
CA SER A 112 -1.68 -9.37 -12.37
C SER A 112 -1.55 -8.87 -10.93
N THR A 113 -1.06 -7.64 -10.73
CA THR A 113 -0.95 -7.04 -9.40
C THR A 113 -2.33 -6.78 -8.79
N ALA A 114 -3.32 -6.38 -9.60
CA ALA A 114 -4.69 -6.23 -9.11
C ALA A 114 -5.32 -7.55 -8.64
N LEU A 115 -5.06 -8.66 -9.33
CA LEU A 115 -5.54 -9.98 -8.93
C LEU A 115 -4.86 -10.45 -7.63
N LEU A 116 -3.54 -10.27 -7.51
CA LEU A 116 -2.78 -10.67 -6.32
C LEU A 116 -3.14 -9.81 -5.09
N SER A 117 -3.45 -8.52 -5.31
CA SER A 117 -3.85 -7.58 -4.26
C SER A 117 -5.18 -7.97 -3.57
N GLN A 118 -5.96 -8.86 -4.16
CA GLN A 118 -7.18 -9.38 -3.52
C GLN A 118 -6.92 -10.21 -2.26
N ILE A 119 -5.68 -10.67 -2.06
CA ILE A 119 -5.27 -11.54 -0.95
C ILE A 119 -4.08 -10.94 -0.21
N VAL A 120 -3.17 -10.28 -0.93
CA VAL A 120 -1.95 -9.67 -0.39
C VAL A 120 -2.14 -8.18 -0.30
N ASP A 121 -1.86 -7.59 0.86
CA ASP A 121 -1.94 -6.13 1.03
C ASP A 121 -0.99 -5.40 0.07
N ASN A 122 -1.30 -4.14 -0.21
CA ASN A 122 -0.67 -3.37 -1.28
C ASN A 122 0.83 -3.15 -1.03
N VAL A 123 1.23 -2.88 0.21
CA VAL A 123 2.63 -2.58 0.55
C VAL A 123 3.52 -3.80 0.32
N PRO A 124 3.17 -5.00 0.83
CA PRO A 124 3.92 -6.21 0.51
C PRO A 124 4.00 -6.52 -0.99
N LEU A 125 2.88 -6.41 -1.69
CA LEU A 125 2.81 -6.75 -3.10
C LEU A 125 3.72 -5.86 -3.95
N VAL A 126 3.66 -4.55 -3.73
CA VAL A 126 4.52 -3.59 -4.44
C VAL A 126 6.00 -3.88 -4.19
N THR A 127 6.36 -4.20 -2.95
CA THR A 127 7.75 -4.53 -2.59
C THR A 127 8.29 -5.72 -3.40
N VAL A 128 7.48 -6.77 -3.58
CA VAL A 128 7.86 -7.96 -4.38
C VAL A 128 7.94 -7.64 -5.88
N PHE A 129 7.07 -6.78 -6.39
CA PHE A 129 6.98 -6.48 -7.82
C PHE A 129 7.91 -5.36 -8.30
N VAL A 130 8.44 -4.51 -7.41
CA VAL A 130 9.41 -3.47 -7.79
C VAL A 130 10.64 -4.07 -8.51
N PRO A 131 11.29 -5.13 -7.99
CA PRO A 131 12.38 -5.80 -8.70
C PRO A 131 11.95 -6.39 -10.05
N VAL A 132 10.73 -6.96 -10.13
CA VAL A 132 10.16 -7.53 -11.36
C VAL A 132 10.02 -6.45 -12.43
N VAL A 133 9.41 -5.31 -12.10
CA VAL A 133 9.28 -4.15 -13.00
C VAL A 133 10.64 -3.57 -13.38
N SER A 134 11.60 -3.57 -12.46
CA SER A 134 12.98 -3.13 -12.75
C SER A 134 13.63 -4.02 -13.81
N VAL A 135 13.49 -5.35 -13.71
CA VAL A 135 13.97 -6.30 -14.72
C VAL A 135 13.28 -6.08 -16.06
N MET A 136 11.96 -5.89 -16.08
CA MET A 136 11.23 -5.55 -17.31
C MET A 136 11.74 -4.25 -17.96
N HIS A 137 12.10 -3.24 -17.16
CA HIS A 137 12.65 -1.99 -17.67
C HIS A 137 14.01 -2.19 -18.36
N THR A 138 14.85 -3.10 -17.88
CA THR A 138 16.16 -3.38 -18.50
C THR A 138 16.06 -3.89 -19.94
N THR A 139 14.89 -4.41 -20.35
CA THR A 139 14.64 -4.85 -21.73
C THR A 139 14.15 -3.73 -22.67
N GLY A 140 14.20 -2.47 -22.22
CA GLY A 140 13.80 -1.30 -23.00
C GLY A 140 12.34 -0.87 -22.84
N LEU A 141 11.58 -1.51 -21.94
CA LEU A 141 10.19 -1.11 -21.65
C LEU A 141 10.15 0.17 -20.80
N PRO A 142 9.15 1.05 -20.97
CA PRO A 142 9.12 2.33 -20.29
C PRO A 142 8.81 2.18 -18.79
N LEU A 143 9.75 2.60 -17.93
CA LEU A 143 9.66 2.43 -16.48
C LEU A 143 8.45 3.15 -15.86
N LEU A 144 8.19 4.39 -16.27
CA LEU A 144 7.16 5.22 -15.64
C LEU A 144 5.74 4.64 -15.82
N PRO A 145 5.30 4.25 -17.04
CA PRO A 145 4.05 3.52 -17.25
C PRO A 145 3.96 2.20 -16.47
N LEU A 146 5.05 1.42 -16.40
CA LEU A 146 5.07 0.17 -15.61
C LEU A 146 4.94 0.42 -14.10
N ALA A 147 5.61 1.46 -13.59
CA ALA A 147 5.52 1.86 -12.18
C ALA A 147 4.11 2.31 -11.82
N TRP A 148 3.45 3.08 -12.70
CA TRP A 148 2.05 3.46 -12.51
C TRP A 148 1.10 2.26 -12.64
N ALA A 149 1.36 1.33 -13.55
CA ALA A 149 0.60 0.08 -13.66
C ALA A 149 0.66 -0.72 -12.35
N LEU A 150 1.85 -0.86 -11.77
CA LEU A 150 2.05 -1.52 -10.48
C LEU A 150 1.31 -0.80 -9.35
N ALA A 151 1.48 0.53 -9.25
CA ALA A 151 0.87 1.33 -8.18
C ALA A 151 -0.67 1.30 -8.24
N LEU A 152 -1.23 1.46 -9.44
CA LEU A 152 -2.68 1.44 -9.66
C LEU A 152 -3.25 0.02 -9.52
N GLY A 153 -2.55 -0.99 -10.03
CA GLY A 153 -3.00 -2.38 -9.96
C GLY A 153 -3.04 -2.87 -8.51
N ALA A 154 -1.95 -2.69 -7.77
CA ALA A 154 -1.93 -2.98 -6.34
C ALA A 154 -2.96 -2.12 -5.58
N GLY A 155 -2.99 -0.80 -5.81
CA GLY A 155 -3.88 0.11 -5.07
C GLY A 155 -5.37 -0.15 -5.26
N ILE A 156 -5.80 -0.41 -6.49
CA ILE A 156 -7.22 -0.60 -6.85
C ILE A 156 -7.65 -2.06 -6.64
N GLY A 157 -6.76 -3.04 -6.89
CA GLY A 157 -7.08 -4.46 -6.81
C GLY A 157 -7.62 -4.91 -5.45
N GLY A 158 -7.03 -4.42 -4.36
CA GLY A 158 -7.43 -4.77 -3.00
C GLY A 158 -8.83 -4.30 -2.61
N MET A 159 -9.47 -3.46 -3.44
CA MET A 159 -10.86 -3.03 -3.25
C MET A 159 -11.88 -4.14 -3.60
N ALA A 160 -11.50 -5.12 -4.44
CA ALA A 160 -12.42 -6.15 -4.93
C ALA A 160 -12.93 -7.08 -3.83
N THR A 161 -12.12 -7.37 -2.80
CA THR A 161 -12.44 -8.33 -1.75
C THR A 161 -12.39 -7.69 -0.35
N PRO A 162 -13.13 -8.23 0.63
CA PRO A 162 -13.05 -7.77 2.01
C PRO A 162 -11.68 -7.93 2.66
N ILE A 163 -10.88 -8.89 2.20
CA ILE A 163 -9.58 -9.24 2.79
C ILE A 163 -8.40 -8.57 2.09
N GLY A 164 -8.61 -7.99 0.91
CA GLY A 164 -7.53 -7.39 0.11
C GLY A 164 -6.89 -6.17 0.78
N THR A 165 -7.62 -5.45 1.63
CA THR A 165 -7.05 -4.35 2.43
C THR A 165 -7.53 -4.37 3.87
N ALA A 166 -6.67 -3.92 4.79
CA ALA A 166 -7.02 -3.78 6.20
C ALA A 166 -8.24 -2.86 6.41
N SER A 167 -8.37 -1.81 5.59
CA SER A 167 -9.50 -0.87 5.61
C SER A 167 -10.84 -1.58 5.35
N ASN A 168 -10.88 -2.51 4.40
CA ASN A 168 -12.10 -3.27 4.09
C ASN A 168 -12.50 -4.18 5.27
N VAL A 169 -11.52 -4.85 5.89
CA VAL A 169 -11.74 -5.70 7.07
C VAL A 169 -12.31 -4.88 8.24
N VAL A 170 -11.72 -3.72 8.52
CA VAL A 170 -12.16 -2.82 9.59
C VAL A 170 -13.57 -2.30 9.31
N ALA A 171 -13.85 -1.84 8.09
CA ALA A 171 -15.17 -1.36 7.69
C ALA A 171 -16.23 -2.46 7.83
N LEU A 172 -15.92 -3.69 7.42
CA LEU A 172 -16.81 -4.83 7.56
C LEU A 172 -17.06 -5.19 9.03
N SER A 173 -16.02 -5.13 9.86
CA SER A 173 -16.10 -5.37 11.31
C SER A 173 -17.03 -4.38 12.00
N ILE A 174 -16.95 -3.09 11.64
CA ILE A 174 -17.83 -2.04 12.16
C ILE A 174 -19.27 -2.25 11.69
N LEU A 175 -19.46 -2.49 10.39
CA LEU A 175 -20.81 -2.68 9.82
C LEU A 175 -21.54 -3.89 10.42
N ASN A 176 -20.81 -4.97 10.69
CA ASN A 176 -21.36 -6.19 11.29
C ASN A 176 -21.69 -6.04 12.79
N LYS A 177 -21.09 -5.06 13.50
CA LYS A 177 -21.47 -4.72 14.89
C LYS A 177 -22.86 -4.09 14.96
N ASP A 178 -23.26 -3.30 13.96
CA ASP A 178 -24.56 -2.61 13.89
C ASP A 178 -25.70 -3.46 13.28
N ARG A 179 -25.62 -4.80 13.42
CA ARG A 179 -26.56 -5.81 12.89
C ARG A 179 -26.77 -5.83 11.36
N LYS A 180 -26.07 -5.02 10.58
CA LYS A 180 -26.02 -5.14 9.11
C LYS A 180 -24.99 -6.19 8.72
N ARG A 181 -25.38 -7.47 8.76
CA ARG A 181 -24.53 -8.60 8.35
C ARG A 181 -24.22 -8.54 6.85
N LEU A 182 -23.13 -7.88 6.47
CA LEU A 182 -22.59 -7.93 5.11
C LEU A 182 -21.60 -9.10 5.05
N GLY A 183 -21.99 -10.17 4.36
CA GLY A 183 -21.10 -11.31 4.13
C GLY A 183 -20.10 -11.05 3.01
N PHE A 184 -19.04 -11.86 2.96
CA PHE A 184 -17.98 -11.78 1.95
C PHE A 184 -18.54 -11.70 0.51
N GLY A 185 -19.43 -12.61 0.15
CA GLY A 185 -20.00 -12.65 -1.20
C GLY A 185 -20.83 -11.42 -1.56
N LYS A 186 -21.52 -10.79 -0.59
CA LYS A 186 -22.33 -9.59 -0.84
C LYS A 186 -21.47 -8.34 -1.01
N PHE A 187 -20.34 -8.28 -0.31
CA PHE A 187 -19.32 -7.26 -0.54
C PHE A 187 -18.68 -7.45 -1.92
N ALA A 188 -18.12 -8.64 -2.18
CA ALA A 188 -17.41 -8.94 -3.42
C ALA A 188 -18.30 -8.71 -4.66
N LYS A 189 -19.57 -9.14 -4.62
CA LYS A 189 -20.52 -8.91 -5.72
C LYS A 189 -20.75 -7.43 -6.05
N ARG A 190 -20.57 -6.52 -5.09
CA ARG A 190 -20.71 -5.07 -5.30
C ARG A 190 -19.39 -4.41 -5.64
N SER A 191 -18.30 -4.84 -5.01
CA SER A 191 -16.99 -4.22 -5.17
C SER A 191 -16.28 -4.67 -6.45
N ILE A 192 -16.35 -5.96 -6.81
CA ILE A 192 -15.67 -6.50 -8.00
C ILE A 192 -16.04 -5.73 -9.28
N PRO A 193 -17.32 -5.46 -9.61
CA PRO A 193 -17.66 -4.70 -10.82
C PRO A 193 -17.08 -3.29 -10.83
N LEU A 194 -17.04 -2.62 -9.67
CA LEU A 194 -16.46 -1.28 -9.54
C LEU A 194 -14.94 -1.33 -9.70
N THR A 195 -14.28 -2.29 -9.04
CA THR A 195 -12.84 -2.51 -9.18
C THR A 195 -12.43 -2.82 -10.62
N ILE A 196 -13.18 -3.67 -11.32
CA ILE A 196 -12.93 -3.97 -12.75
C ILE A 196 -13.09 -2.71 -13.61
N LEU A 197 -14.11 -1.88 -13.34
CA LEU A 197 -14.33 -0.64 -14.06
C LEU A 197 -13.16 0.35 -13.82
N ASP A 198 -12.74 0.53 -12.57
CA ASP A 198 -11.62 1.41 -12.22
C ASP A 198 -10.30 0.92 -12.84
N LEU A 199 -10.05 -0.39 -12.83
CA LEU A 199 -8.89 -1.00 -13.51
C LEU A 199 -8.96 -0.82 -15.02
N ALA A 200 -10.13 -0.94 -15.63
CA ALA A 200 -10.29 -0.71 -17.07
C ALA A 200 -10.00 0.75 -17.44
N ILE A 201 -10.52 1.71 -16.65
CA ILE A 201 -10.24 3.14 -16.82
C ILE A 201 -8.74 3.42 -16.66
N ALA A 202 -8.12 2.89 -15.58
CA ALA A 202 -6.69 3.01 -15.35
C ALA A 202 -5.89 2.44 -16.52
N ASN A 203 -6.26 1.26 -17.03
CA ASN A 203 -5.58 0.63 -18.16
C ASN A 203 -5.66 1.52 -19.40
N VAL A 204 -6.84 2.02 -19.75
CA VAL A 204 -7.02 2.92 -20.91
C VAL A 204 -6.17 4.19 -20.75
N ILE A 205 -6.16 4.82 -19.57
CA ILE A 205 -5.35 6.01 -19.32
C ILE A 205 -3.85 5.72 -19.47
N LEU A 206 -3.38 4.57 -18.99
CA LEU A 206 -1.98 4.18 -19.13
C LEU A 206 -1.62 3.91 -20.58
N LEU A 207 -2.50 3.24 -21.33
CA LEU A 207 -2.30 2.98 -22.76
C LEU A 207 -2.26 4.26 -23.59
N LEU A 208 -3.04 5.27 -23.22
CA LEU A 208 -3.02 6.59 -23.87
C LEU A 208 -1.76 7.42 -23.53
N ARG A 209 -1.02 7.04 -22.48
CA ARG A 209 0.22 7.70 -22.03
C ARG A 209 1.50 6.99 -22.48
N LEU A 210 1.38 5.85 -23.17
CA LEU A 210 2.49 5.16 -23.83
C LEU A 210 2.86 5.83 -25.14
#